data_AF-A0A1G5RQL1-F1
#
_entry.id   AF-A0A1G5RQL1-F1
#
_cell.length_a   1.000
_cell.length_b   1.000
_cell.length_c   1.000
_cell.angle_alpha   90.00
_cell.angle_beta   90.00
_cell.angle_gamma   90.00
#
_symmetry.space_group_name_H-M   'P 1'
#
loop_
_entity.id
_entity.type
_entity.pdbx_description
1 polymer ?
#
loop_
_entity_poly.entity_id
_entity_poly.type
_entity_poly.pdbx_seq_one_letter_code
_entity_poly.pdbx_strand_id
1 'polypeptide(L)'
;MDNELRDLHKRMEEVHGRVDVLFKTAKIPTMLMSEYKNKVDQYENMFDTVETMKKMVETDEAVAQLVVQQKEILNKRIKCELELARKAQSCI
;
A
#
# COMPACT_ATOMS: atom_id res chain seq x y z
N MET A 1 9.37 -17.00 -5.34
CA MET A 1 8.59 -15.84 -4.85
C MET A 1 8.04 -16.21 -3.49
N ASP A 2 8.28 -15.41 -2.46
CA ASP A 2 7.75 -15.63 -1.12
C ASP A 2 6.21 -15.65 -1.16
N ASN A 3 5.60 -16.77 -0.75
CA ASN A 3 4.16 -16.99 -0.87
C ASN A 3 3.36 -15.98 -0.02
N GLU A 4 3.87 -15.62 1.15
CA GLU A 4 3.23 -14.66 2.05
C GLU A 4 3.26 -13.25 1.46
N LEU A 5 4.37 -12.84 0.84
CA LEU A 5 4.48 -11.55 0.15
C LEU A 5 3.46 -11.46 -1.00
N ARG A 6 3.29 -12.54 -1.78
CA ARG A 6 2.30 -12.60 -2.86
C ARG A 6 0.88 -12.46 -2.31
N ASP A 7 0.56 -13.18 -1.23
CA ASP A 7 -0.77 -13.14 -0.62
C ASP A 7 -1.06 -11.76 -0.01
N LEU A 8 -0.06 -11.12 0.60
CA LEU A 8 -0.14 -9.73 1.07
C LEU A 8 -0.36 -8.74 -0.07
N HIS A 9 0.32 -8.92 -1.20
CA HIS A 9 0.15 -8.07 -2.37
C HIS A 9 -1.27 -8.15 -2.92
N LYS A 10 -1.80 -9.37 -3.08
CA LYS A 10 -3.18 -9.59 -3.51
C LYS A 10 -4.18 -8.95 -2.55
N ARG A 11 -3.98 -9.13 -1.24
CA ARG A 11 -4.84 -8.48 -0.22
C ARG A 11 -4.76 -6.96 -0.29
N MET A 12 -3.58 -6.41 -0.55
CA MET A 12 -3.38 -4.97 -0.73
C MET A 12 -4.16 -4.47 -1.95
N GLU A 13 -4.07 -5.15 -3.09
CA GLU A 13 -4.83 -4.81 -4.30
C GLU A 13 -6.34 -4.86 -4.09
N GLU A 14 -6.84 -5.88 -3.39
CA GLU A 14 -8.26 -6.01 -3.05
C GLU A 14 -8.75 -4.86 -2.16
N VAL A 15 -7.96 -4.47 -1.16
CA VAL A 15 -8.27 -3.31 -0.31
C VAL A 15 -8.21 -2.03 -1.13
N HIS A 16 -7.15 -1.84 -1.90
CA HIS A 16 -6.94 -0.65 -2.72
C HIS A 16 -8.10 -0.44 -3.69
N GLY A 17 -8.49 -1.48 -4.45
CA GLY A 17 -9.60 -1.38 -5.39
C GLY A 17 -10.92 -0.97 -4.72
N ARG A 18 -11.20 -1.47 -3.51
CA ARG A 18 -12.42 -1.08 -2.76
C ARG A 18 -12.36 0.35 -2.25
N VAL A 19 -11.21 0.78 -1.72
CA VAL A 19 -11.03 2.14 -1.18
C VAL A 19 -10.99 3.16 -2.31
N ASP A 20 -10.30 2.87 -3.40
CA ASP A 20 -10.25 3.73 -4.58
C ASP A 20 -11.65 3.98 -5.16
N VAL A 21 -12.49 2.94 -5.27
CA VAL A 21 -13.90 3.10 -5.68
C VAL A 21 -14.66 4.02 -4.71
N LEU A 22 -14.51 3.85 -3.40
CA LEU A 22 -15.14 4.73 -2.40
C LEU A 22 -14.72 6.18 -2.62
N PHE A 23 -13.43 6.44 -2.76
CA PHE A 23 -12.91 7.79 -2.95
C PHE A 23 -13.35 8.41 -4.30
N LYS A 24 -13.46 7.61 -5.37
CA LYS A 24 -13.89 8.10 -6.69
C LYS A 24 -15.39 8.35 -6.81
N THR A 25 -16.22 7.61 -6.06
CA THR A 25 -17.69 7.63 -6.23
C THR A 25 -18.43 8.43 -5.17
N ALA A 26 -17.89 8.52 -3.95
CA ALA A 26 -18.50 9.30 -2.88
C ALA A 26 -18.10 10.78 -2.96
N LYS A 27 -18.95 11.66 -2.40
CA LYS A 27 -18.63 13.10 -2.25
C LYS A 27 -17.67 13.33 -1.09
N ILE A 28 -16.45 12.81 -1.22
CA ILE A 28 -15.40 12.93 -0.19
C ILE A 28 -14.80 14.35 -0.20
N PRO A 29 -14.57 14.98 0.96
CA PRO A 29 -13.91 16.29 1.04
C PRO A 29 -12.56 16.30 0.32
N THR A 30 -12.26 17.39 -0.41
CA THR A 30 -11.02 17.53 -1.20
C THR A 30 -9.76 17.28 -0.38
N MET A 31 -9.73 17.73 0.88
CA MET A 31 -8.59 17.51 1.77
C MET A 31 -8.31 16.02 1.99
N LEU A 32 -9.35 15.23 2.24
CA LEU A 32 -9.23 13.79 2.49
C LEU A 32 -8.92 13.02 1.19
N MET A 33 -9.45 13.47 0.05
CA MET A 33 -9.08 12.96 -1.27
C MET A 33 -7.58 13.16 -1.56
N SER A 34 -7.04 14.34 -1.25
CA SER A 34 -5.62 14.63 -1.41
C SER A 34 -4.75 13.81 -0.45
N GLU A 35 -5.18 13.65 0.81
CA GLU A 35 -4.50 12.75 1.77
C GLU A 35 -4.43 11.32 1.23
N TYR A 36 -5.52 10.80 0.68
CA TYR A 36 -5.57 9.46 0.10
C TYR A 36 -4.58 9.29 -1.05
N LYS A 37 -4.63 10.17 -2.06
CA LYS A 37 -3.71 10.12 -3.22
C LYS A 37 -2.25 10.17 -2.78
N ASN A 38 -1.91 11.14 -1.92
CA ASN A 38 -0.54 11.28 -1.43
C ASN A 38 -0.06 10.03 -0.69
N LYS A 39 -0.93 9.36 0.08
CA LYS A 39 -0.58 8.14 0.80
C LYS A 39 -0.40 6.94 -0.11
N VAL A 40 -1.28 6.77 -1.10
CA VAL A 40 -1.14 5.73 -2.13
C VAL A 40 0.20 5.89 -2.87
N ASP A 41 0.46 7.09 -3.40
CA ASP A 41 1.70 7.39 -4.13
C ASP A 41 2.94 7.17 -3.24
N GLN A 42 2.88 7.57 -1.96
CA GLN A 42 3.97 7.36 -1.02
C GLN A 42 4.30 5.87 -0.87
N TYR A 43 3.30 5.01 -0.65
CA TYR A 43 3.54 3.59 -0.43
C TYR A 43 3.97 2.86 -1.71
N GLU A 44 3.47 3.27 -2.88
CA GLU A 44 3.92 2.74 -4.17
C GLU A 44 5.40 3.04 -4.40
N ASN A 45 5.80 4.29 -4.23
CA ASN A 45 7.20 4.69 -4.36
C ASN A 45 8.12 3.95 -3.37
N MET A 46 7.68 3.76 -2.13
CA MET A 46 8.43 2.98 -1.14
C MET A 46 8.60 1.51 -1.58
N PHE A 47 7.54 0.87 -2.08
CA PHE A 47 7.59 -0.51 -2.53
C PHE A 47 8.51 -0.67 -3.75
N ASP A 48 8.40 0.22 -4.74
CA ASP A 48 9.23 0.21 -5.95
C ASP A 48 10.70 0.46 -5.64
N THR A 49 10.99 1.32 -4.66
CA THR A 49 12.34 1.56 -4.18
C THR A 49 12.94 0.29 -3.60
N VAL A 50 12.21 -0.42 -2.73
CA VAL A 50 12.67 -1.68 -2.14
C VAL A 50 12.81 -2.77 -3.20
N GLU A 51 11.90 -2.83 -4.18
CA GLU A 51 11.98 -3.78 -5.29
C GLU A 51 13.22 -3.52 -6.18
N THR A 52 13.55 -2.24 -6.39
CA THR A 52 14.77 -1.85 -7.11
C THR A 52 16.02 -2.24 -6.32
N MET A 53 16.07 -1.95 -5.02
CA MET A 53 17.18 -2.35 -4.16
C MET A 53 17.37 -3.87 -4.14
N LYS A 54 16.28 -4.65 -4.11
CA LYS A 54 16.32 -6.11 -4.11
C LYS A 54 16.98 -6.69 -5.37
N LYS A 55 16.90 -5.99 -6.49
CA LYS A 55 17.57 -6.37 -7.75
C LYS A 55 19.06 -6.00 -7.78
N MET A 56 19.49 -5.10 -6.88
CA MET A 56 20.87 -4.60 -6.82
C MET A 56 21.73 -5.29 -5.77
N VAL A 57 21.12 -5.95 -4.78
CA VAL A 57 21.86 -6.68 -3.73
C VAL A 57 22.31 -8.05 -4.21
N GLU A 58 23.47 -8.50 -3.74
CA GLU A 58 24.11 -9.74 -4.19
C GLU A 58 23.99 -10.90 -3.18
N THR A 59 23.50 -10.64 -1.96
CA THR A 59 23.41 -11.64 -0.90
C THR A 59 21.97 -12.05 -0.60
N ASP A 60 21.77 -13.35 -0.36
CA ASP A 60 20.46 -13.90 0.00
C ASP A 60 19.93 -13.30 1.31
N GLU A 61 20.81 -12.96 2.26
CA GLU A 61 20.44 -12.30 3.51
C GLU A 61 19.85 -10.90 3.26
N ALA A 62 20.50 -10.10 2.41
CA ALA A 62 19.99 -8.78 2.05
C ALA A 62 18.66 -8.87 1.30
N VAL A 63 18.52 -9.85 0.40
CA VAL A 63 17.24 -10.12 -0.29
C VAL A 63 16.15 -10.46 0.73
N ALA A 64 16.42 -11.32 1.71
CA ALA A 64 15.45 -11.70 2.74
C ALA A 64 15.01 -10.50 3.59
N GLN A 65 15.94 -9.63 3.99
CA GLN A 65 15.61 -8.41 4.73
C GLN A 65 14.75 -7.44 3.90
N LEU A 66 15.05 -7.28 2.61
CA LEU A 66 14.25 -6.45 1.71
C LEU A 66 12.84 -7.04 1.52
N VAL A 67 12.70 -8.36 1.40
CA VAL A 67 11.38 -9.02 1.37
C VAL A 67 10.57 -8.72 2.65
N VAL A 68 11.21 -8.74 3.82
CA VAL A 68 10.55 -8.33 5.09
C VAL A 68 10.08 -6.88 5.01
N GLN A 69 10.92 -5.96 4.52
CA GLN A 69 10.53 -4.56 4.34
C GLN A 69 9.35 -4.40 3.36
N GLN A 70 9.30 -5.18 2.27
CA GLN A 70 8.15 -5.19 1.35
C GLN A 70 6.87 -5.61 2.05
N LYS A 71 6.92 -6.68 2.87
CA LYS A 71 5.77 -7.13 3.66
C LYS A 71 5.30 -6.07 4.64
N GLU A 72 6.23 -5.36 5.30
CA GLU A 72 5.88 -4.26 6.21
C GLU A 72 5.21 -3.09 5.49
N ILE A 73 5.72 -2.70 4.32
CA ILE A 73 5.16 -1.63 3.49
C ILE A 73 3.73 -1.98 3.10
N LEU A 74 3.48 -3.19 2.60
CA LEU A 74 2.13 -3.64 2.23
C LEU A 74 1.17 -3.65 3.42
N ASN A 75 1.61 -4.15 4.57
CA ASN A 75 0.80 -4.14 5.79
C ASN A 75 0.44 -2.72 6.26
N LYS A 76 1.40 -1.80 6.20
CA LYS A 76 1.18 -0.38 6.54
C LYS A 76 0.22 0.28 5.55
N ARG A 77 0.38 0.03 4.25
CA ARG A 77 -0.54 0.52 3.20
C ARG A 77 -1.96 0.04 3.43
N ILE A 78 -2.16 -1.27 3.64
CA ILE A 78 -3.48 -1.85 3.92
C ILE A 78 -4.14 -1.17 5.12
N LYS A 79 -3.42 -1.01 6.23
CA LYS A 79 -3.96 -0.34 7.43
C LYS A 79 -4.35 1.10 7.15
N CYS A 80 -3.48 1.84 6.46
CA CYS A 80 -3.72 3.24 6.10
C CYS A 80 -4.94 3.41 5.21
N GLU A 81 -5.07 2.61 4.15
CA GLU A 81 -6.23 2.69 3.24
C GLU A 81 -7.54 2.32 3.96
N LEU A 82 -7.53 1.33 4.86
CA LEU A 82 -8.70 1.00 5.68
C LEU A 82 -9.08 2.12 6.66
N GLU A 83 -8.11 2.79 7.27
CA GLU A 83 -8.35 3.95 8.13
C GLU A 83 -8.93 5.14 7.35
N LEU A 84 -8.37 5.43 6.18
CA LEU A 84 -8.87 6.46 5.28
C LEU A 84 -10.29 6.14 4.79
N ALA A 85 -10.58 4.88 4.49
CA ALA A 85 -11.93 4.44 4.12
C ALA A 85 -12.94 4.68 5.25
N ARG A 86 -12.56 4.39 6.51
CA ARG A 86 -13.42 4.67 7.68
C ARG A 86 -13.66 6.17 7.85
N LYS A 87 -12.63 7.00 7.71
CA LYS A 87 -12.76 8.47 7.73
C LYS A 87 -13.72 8.93 6.62
N ALA A 88 -13.52 8.44 5.40
CA ALA A 88 -14.35 8.79 4.24
C ALA A 88 -15.82 8.39 4.43
N GLN A 89 -16.09 7.20 4.96
CA GLN A 89 -17.44 6.74 5.30
C GLN A 89 -18.13 7.61 6.36
N SER A 90 -17.36 8.27 7.23
CA SER A 90 -17.89 9.18 8.26
C SER A 90 -18.23 10.56 7.70
N CYS A 91 -17.87 10.84 6.44
CA CYS A 91 -18.16 12.09 5.74
C CYS A 91 -19.35 11.98 4.76
N ILE A 92 -19.91 10.78 4.58
CA ILE A 92 -21.05 10.47 3.70
C ILE A 92 -22.31 10.44 4.56
#